data_AF-A0AAP2UPK4-F1
#
_entry.id   AF-A0AAP2UPK4-F1
#
_cell.length_a   1.000
_cell.length_b   1.000
_cell.length_c   1.000
_cell.angle_alpha   90.00
_cell.angle_beta   90.00
_cell.angle_gamma   90.00
#
_symmetry.space_group_name_H-M   'P 1'
#
loop_
_entity.id
_entity.type
_entity.pdbx_description
1 polymer ?
#
loop_
_entity_poly.entity_id
_entity_poly.type
_entity_poly.pdbx_seq_one_letter_code
_entity_poly.pdbx_strand_id
1 'polypeptide(L)'
;MVEEFDLPSEIVHDAANVWGARIHEADQKIFLEGNQEIADGRVDFHNVEYRARNCRGEWVWLRCRGHVERDEDGQPVLFAGIITNLGRKNKIDYLSGQFNKYELEDTLQMMVAKEEHFFMMILDLDGFSSINKLYNHQFGDEVLAKTAQIIQSVLPEYARLYRNDGDEFIVLLRSCTDSNEIAGFYHRLQQELGHQRILNGKKYHCTISAGCACFPKDGDDMMSLTKNVGYALEASKRNGKNRLTFYEKKMSETELQELDMLEQLRYSM
;
A
#
# COMPACT_ATOMS: atom_id res chain seq x y z
N MET A 1 -6.70 8.33 14.02
CA MET A 1 -7.01 7.63 15.28
C MET A 1 -8.43 7.89 15.75
N VAL A 2 -8.89 9.13 15.98
CA VAL A 2 -10.27 9.39 16.43
C VAL A 2 -11.30 8.93 15.41
N GLU A 3 -11.23 9.43 14.17
CA GLU A 3 -12.13 9.02 13.07
C GLU A 3 -11.92 7.54 12.66
N GLU A 4 -10.68 7.08 12.65
CA GLU A 4 -10.32 5.73 12.21
C GLU A 4 -10.88 4.62 13.12
N PHE A 5 -11.11 4.91 14.40
CA PHE A 5 -11.60 3.92 15.38
C PHE A 5 -12.94 4.31 16.01
N ASP A 6 -13.64 5.32 15.49
CA ASP A 6 -14.87 5.87 16.09
C ASP A 6 -14.69 6.19 17.58
N LEU A 7 -13.64 6.93 17.91
CA LEU A 7 -13.43 7.40 19.27
C LEU A 7 -14.25 8.67 19.52
N PRO A 8 -14.77 8.88 20.74
CA PRO A 8 -15.62 10.03 21.05
C PRO A 8 -14.87 11.36 21.01
N SER A 9 -13.57 11.36 21.34
CA SER A 9 -12.67 12.53 21.19
C SER A 9 -11.21 12.09 21.32
N GLU A 10 -10.26 13.04 21.25
CA GLU A 10 -8.85 12.79 21.58
C GLU A 10 -8.63 12.43 23.07
N ILE A 11 -9.55 12.86 23.94
CA ILE A 11 -9.59 12.49 25.36
C ILE A 11 -10.68 11.43 25.54
N VAL A 12 -10.26 10.22 25.90
CA VAL A 12 -11.17 9.07 26.06
C VAL A 12 -11.25 8.71 27.53
N HIS A 13 -12.44 8.89 28.12
CA HIS A 13 -12.74 8.35 29.45
C HIS A 13 -12.84 6.82 29.35
N ASP A 14 -12.23 6.13 30.32
CA ASP A 14 -12.23 4.67 30.39
C ASP A 14 -11.72 4.00 29.11
N ALA A 15 -10.55 4.47 28.63
CA ALA A 15 -9.95 4.01 27.39
C ALA A 15 -9.77 2.48 27.34
N ALA A 16 -9.50 1.82 28.47
CA ALA A 16 -9.36 0.36 28.53
C ALA A 16 -10.62 -0.37 28.06
N ASN A 17 -11.80 0.06 28.51
CA ASN A 17 -13.07 -0.52 28.08
C ASN A 17 -13.42 -0.16 26.63
N VAL A 18 -13.14 1.09 26.22
CA VAL A 18 -13.35 1.55 24.84
C VAL A 18 -12.51 0.71 23.86
N TRP A 19 -11.27 0.40 24.21
CA TRP A 19 -10.40 -0.43 23.38
C TRP A 19 -10.68 -1.92 23.50
N GLY A 20 -11.07 -2.43 24.68
CA GLY A 20 -11.24 -3.86 24.96
C GLY A 20 -12.14 -4.60 23.96
N ALA A 21 -13.26 -4.00 23.56
CA ALA A 21 -14.17 -4.59 22.57
C ALA A 21 -13.63 -4.58 21.12
N ARG A 22 -12.57 -3.81 20.87
CA ARG A 22 -11.95 -3.64 19.55
C ARG A 22 -10.65 -4.46 19.41
N ILE A 23 -10.13 -5.06 20.48
CA ILE A 23 -8.86 -5.82 20.44
C ILE A 23 -9.05 -7.20 19.79
N HIS A 24 -8.10 -7.58 18.94
CA HIS A 24 -8.05 -8.92 18.35
C HIS A 24 -7.93 -9.99 19.45
N GLU A 25 -8.69 -11.08 19.33
CA GLU A 25 -8.77 -12.14 20.36
C GLU A 25 -7.41 -12.65 20.85
N ALA A 26 -6.49 -12.91 19.91
CA ALA A 26 -5.12 -13.34 20.22
C ALA A 26 -4.28 -12.34 21.02
N ASP A 27 -4.64 -11.04 21.01
CA ASP A 27 -3.88 -9.97 21.65
C ASP A 27 -4.57 -9.48 22.95
N GLN A 28 -5.80 -9.94 23.24
CA GLN A 28 -6.57 -9.53 24.42
C GLN A 28 -5.83 -9.80 25.73
N LYS A 29 -5.16 -10.95 25.83
CA LYS A 29 -4.41 -11.31 27.05
C LYS A 29 -3.31 -10.29 27.35
N ILE A 30 -2.47 -9.99 26.34
CA ILE A 30 -1.35 -9.06 26.48
C ILE A 30 -1.86 -7.63 26.77
N PHE A 31 -2.94 -7.22 26.11
CA PHE A 31 -3.58 -5.93 26.34
C PHE A 31 -4.12 -5.79 27.77
N LEU A 32 -4.86 -6.80 28.26
CA LEU A 32 -5.43 -6.80 29.61
C LEU A 32 -4.35 -6.85 30.69
N GLU A 33 -3.33 -7.71 30.53
CA GLU A 33 -2.20 -7.81 31.46
C GLU A 33 -1.48 -6.46 31.58
N GLY A 34 -1.17 -5.79 30.46
CA GLY A 34 -0.50 -4.49 30.47
C GLY A 34 -1.33 -3.35 31.08
N ASN A 35 -2.66 -3.42 31.00
CA ASN A 35 -3.54 -2.46 31.69
C ASN A 35 -3.68 -2.78 33.18
N GLN A 36 -3.71 -4.06 33.54
CA GLN A 36 -3.83 -4.50 34.94
C GLN A 36 -2.56 -4.17 35.75
N GLU A 37 -1.36 -4.33 35.17
CA GLU A 37 -0.11 -3.94 35.84
C GLU A 37 -0.07 -2.45 36.24
N ILE A 38 -0.70 -1.61 35.43
CA ILE A 38 -0.83 -0.17 35.69
C ILE A 38 -1.88 0.11 36.75
N ALA A 39 -3.06 -0.52 36.62
CA ALA A 39 -4.13 -0.40 37.60
C ALA A 39 -3.67 -0.83 39.01
N ASP A 40 -2.90 -1.91 39.08
CA ASP A 40 -2.38 -2.48 40.34
C ASP A 40 -1.20 -1.70 40.93
N GLY A 41 -0.69 -0.66 40.26
CA GLY A 41 0.46 0.11 40.75
C GLY A 41 1.81 -0.59 40.61
N ARG A 42 1.90 -1.67 39.81
CA ARG A 42 3.17 -2.39 39.60
C ARG A 42 4.13 -1.65 38.68
N VAL A 43 3.57 -0.91 37.72
CA VAL A 43 4.31 -0.08 36.77
C VAL A 43 3.56 1.22 36.52
N ASP A 44 4.32 2.30 36.31
CA ASP A 44 3.74 3.60 35.96
C ASP A 44 3.85 3.92 34.46
N PHE A 45 4.46 3.02 33.67
CA PHE A 45 4.58 3.16 32.21
C PHE A 45 3.84 2.05 31.48
N HIS A 46 3.26 2.39 30.33
CA HIS A 46 2.61 1.45 29.41
C HIS A 46 3.40 1.40 28.10
N ASN A 47 3.63 0.19 27.57
CA ASN A 47 4.16 0.00 26.22
C ASN A 47 3.66 -1.33 25.67
N VAL A 48 2.49 -1.32 25.03
CA VAL A 48 1.85 -2.53 24.52
C VAL A 48 1.56 -2.35 23.04
N GLU A 49 1.87 -3.40 22.28
CA GLU A 49 1.55 -3.53 20.86
C GLU A 49 0.41 -4.53 20.69
N TYR A 50 -0.62 -4.17 19.94
CA TYR A 50 -1.84 -4.96 19.79
C TYR A 50 -2.55 -4.64 18.49
N ARG A 51 -3.34 -5.58 17.96
CA ARG A 51 -4.26 -5.31 16.85
C ARG A 51 -5.60 -4.84 17.37
N ALA A 52 -6.09 -3.74 16.80
CA ALA A 52 -7.44 -3.26 17.04
C ALA A 52 -8.23 -3.15 15.73
N ARG A 53 -9.54 -3.40 15.81
CA ARG A 53 -10.46 -3.30 14.67
C ARG A 53 -10.86 -1.84 14.44
N ASN A 54 -10.65 -1.34 13.24
CA ASN A 54 -11.05 0.02 12.84
C ASN A 54 -12.54 0.08 12.43
N CYS A 55 -13.07 1.28 12.13
CA CYS A 55 -14.47 1.48 11.72
C CYS A 55 -14.83 0.79 10.39
N ARG A 56 -13.83 0.46 9.57
CA ARG A 56 -13.98 -0.31 8.31
C ARG A 56 -13.93 -1.82 8.53
N GLY A 57 -13.75 -2.28 9.76
CA GLY A 57 -13.69 -3.69 10.13
C GLY A 57 -12.33 -4.35 9.95
N GLU A 58 -11.28 -3.58 9.63
CA GLU A 58 -9.91 -4.04 9.36
C GLU A 58 -9.09 -4.14 10.66
N TRP A 59 -8.16 -5.09 10.73
CA TRP A 59 -7.22 -5.21 11.85
C TRP A 59 -6.00 -4.32 11.64
N VAL A 60 -5.79 -3.39 12.56
CA VAL A 60 -4.69 -2.42 12.51
C VAL A 60 -3.76 -2.63 13.68
N TRP A 61 -2.46 -2.75 13.41
CA TRP A 61 -1.43 -2.81 14.45
C TRP A 61 -1.25 -1.44 15.11
N LEU A 62 -1.46 -1.39 16.41
CA LEU A 62 -1.29 -0.21 17.24
C LEU A 62 -0.20 -0.43 18.28
N ARG A 63 0.40 0.67 18.71
CA ARG A 63 1.26 0.73 19.90
C ARG A 63 0.79 1.84 20.81
N CYS A 64 0.39 1.47 22.02
CA CYS A 64 0.10 2.43 23.08
C CYS A 64 1.35 2.62 23.94
N ARG A 65 1.82 3.87 24.07
CA ARG A 65 2.89 4.25 25.01
C ARG A 65 2.45 5.41 25.86
N GLY A 66 2.61 5.31 27.17
CA GLY A 66 2.24 6.40 28.06
C GLY A 66 2.70 6.17 29.49
N HIS A 67 2.37 7.14 30.34
CA HIS A 67 2.64 7.11 31.75
C HIS A 67 1.35 7.37 32.53
N VAL A 68 1.24 6.82 33.74
CA VAL A 68 0.16 7.14 34.67
C VAL A 68 0.65 8.11 35.73
N GLU A 69 -0.06 9.23 35.85
CA GLU A 69 0.06 10.12 37.00
C GLU A 69 -0.87 9.64 38.12
N ARG A 70 -0.36 9.68 39.34
CA ARG A 70 -1.06 9.25 40.56
C ARG A 70 -1.21 10.42 41.52
N ASP A 71 -2.23 10.36 42.37
CA ASP A 71 -2.39 11.30 43.48
C ASP A 71 -1.50 10.94 44.69
N GLU A 72 -1.62 11.72 45.75
CA GLU A 72 -0.89 11.53 47.01
C GLU A 72 -1.24 10.19 47.71
N ASP A 73 -2.40 9.62 47.42
CA ASP A 73 -2.87 8.33 47.94
C ASP A 73 -2.47 7.14 47.05
N GLY A 74 -1.72 7.40 45.96
CA GLY A 74 -1.23 6.40 45.01
C GLY A 74 -2.27 5.92 44.00
N GLN A 75 -3.45 6.55 43.94
CA GLN A 75 -4.51 6.21 43.00
C GLN A 75 -4.23 6.82 41.62
N PRO A 76 -4.50 6.09 40.52
CA PRO A 76 -4.28 6.59 39.17
C PRO A 76 -5.27 7.72 38.83
N VAL A 77 -4.76 8.88 38.43
CA VAL A 77 -5.55 10.08 38.11
C VAL A 77 -5.62 10.33 36.60
N LEU A 78 -4.49 10.16 35.90
CA LEU A 78 -4.39 10.44 34.47
C LEU A 78 -3.44 9.46 33.78
N PHE A 79 -3.90 8.85 32.70
CA PHE A 79 -3.00 8.21 31.74
C PHE A 79 -2.67 9.18 30.61
N ALA A 80 -1.41 9.61 30.53
CA ALA A 80 -0.90 10.47 29.46
C ALA A 80 -0.08 9.61 28.49
N GLY A 81 -0.57 9.44 27.26
CA GLY A 81 0.09 8.57 26.29
C GLY A 81 -0.25 8.89 24.84
N ILE A 82 0.52 8.27 23.95
CA ILE A 82 0.32 8.30 22.51
C ILE A 82 -0.03 6.90 22.01
N ILE A 83 -1.10 6.81 21.22
CA ILE A 83 -1.41 5.61 20.46
C ILE A 83 -0.91 5.82 19.03
N THR A 84 0.02 4.97 18.62
CA THR A 84 0.63 4.97 17.31
C THR A 84 0.00 3.88 16.45
N ASN A 85 -0.43 4.20 15.24
CA ASN A 85 -0.64 3.19 14.22
C ASN A 85 0.73 2.72 13.67
N LEU A 86 1.10 1.48 13.94
CA LEU A 86 2.37 0.89 13.54
C LEU A 86 2.43 0.60 12.02
N GLY A 87 1.26 0.43 11.37
CA GLY A 87 1.17 0.29 9.92
C GLY A 87 1.38 1.61 9.15
N ARG A 88 1.10 2.75 9.79
CA ARG A 88 1.16 4.09 9.15
C ARG A 88 2.42 4.92 9.48
N LYS A 89 3.40 4.35 10.21
CA LYS A 89 4.48 5.17 10.78
C LYS A 89 5.62 5.52 9.82
N ASN A 90 5.77 4.77 8.73
CA ASN A 90 6.72 5.09 7.69
C ASN A 90 5.93 5.30 6.41
N LYS A 91 6.03 6.49 5.81
CA LYS A 91 5.45 6.75 4.48
C LYS A 91 6.35 6.21 3.37
N ILE A 92 7.58 5.83 3.72
CA ILE A 92 8.61 5.37 2.80
C ILE A 92 8.77 3.86 2.94
N ASP A 93 8.77 3.17 1.81
CA ASP A 93 9.20 1.78 1.71
C ASP A 93 10.72 1.69 1.91
N TYR A 94 11.14 0.91 2.91
CA TYR A 94 12.54 0.84 3.33
C TYR A 94 13.46 0.25 2.25
N LEU A 95 12.90 -0.57 1.36
CA LEU A 95 13.64 -1.27 0.33
C LEU A 95 13.94 -0.36 -0.87
N SER A 96 12.89 0.27 -1.40
CA SER A 96 12.96 1.09 -2.61
C SER A 96 13.25 2.57 -2.36
N GLY A 97 13.06 3.04 -1.12
CA GLY A 97 13.12 4.45 -0.77
C GLY A 97 11.96 5.30 -1.32
N GLN A 98 10.93 4.66 -1.89
CA GLN A 98 9.75 5.33 -2.47
C GLN A 98 8.63 5.43 -1.46
N PHE A 99 7.60 6.23 -1.75
CA PHE A 99 6.39 6.23 -0.93
C PHE A 99 5.75 4.84 -0.94
N ASN A 100 5.19 4.37 0.17
CA ASN A 100 4.56 3.06 0.24
C ASN A 100 3.07 3.11 -0.14
N LYS A 101 2.43 1.93 -0.16
CA LYS A 101 1.01 1.78 -0.47
C LYS A 101 0.07 2.57 0.44
N TYR A 102 0.43 2.80 1.69
CA TYR A 102 -0.41 3.59 2.61
C TYR A 102 -0.42 5.08 2.24
N GLU A 103 0.74 5.64 1.90
CA GLU A 103 0.81 7.03 1.40
C GLU A 103 0.10 7.16 0.05
N LEU A 104 0.17 6.13 -0.80
CA LEU A 104 -0.57 6.08 -2.06
C LEU A 104 -2.08 6.14 -1.81
N GLU A 105 -2.62 5.30 -0.92
CA GLU A 105 -4.04 5.27 -0.56
C GLU A 105 -4.51 6.63 -0.04
N ASP A 106 -3.78 7.22 0.91
CA ASP A 106 -4.08 8.54 1.46
C ASP A 106 -4.07 9.62 0.35
N THR A 107 -3.11 9.55 -0.58
CA THR A 107 -3.00 10.48 -1.71
C THR A 107 -4.16 10.33 -2.70
N LEU A 108 -4.49 9.09 -3.09
CA LEU A 108 -5.61 8.80 -4.00
C LEU A 108 -6.94 9.25 -3.39
N GLN A 109 -7.16 8.97 -2.11
CA GLN A 109 -8.38 9.39 -1.41
C GLN A 109 -8.56 10.93 -1.47
N MET A 110 -7.50 11.69 -1.24
CA MET A 110 -7.52 13.15 -1.36
C MET A 110 -7.79 13.63 -2.79
N MET A 111 -7.22 12.97 -3.80
CA MET A 111 -7.37 13.36 -5.20
C MET A 111 -8.77 13.07 -5.73
N VAL A 112 -9.31 11.89 -5.41
CA VAL A 112 -10.68 11.49 -5.76
C VAL A 112 -11.70 12.42 -5.09
N ALA A 113 -11.53 12.73 -3.81
CA ALA A 113 -12.43 13.65 -3.09
C ALA A 113 -12.44 15.08 -3.65
N LYS A 114 -11.38 15.47 -4.36
CA LYS A 114 -11.27 16.78 -5.04
C LYS A 114 -11.68 16.72 -6.52
N GLU A 115 -12.08 15.54 -7.02
CA GLU A 115 -12.31 15.28 -8.44
C GLU A 115 -11.12 15.72 -9.31
N GLU A 116 -9.91 15.59 -8.80
CA GLU A 116 -8.69 16.00 -9.50
C GLU A 116 -8.45 15.07 -10.70
N HIS A 117 -8.12 15.63 -11.86
CA HIS A 117 -7.77 14.82 -13.03
C HIS A 117 -6.33 14.29 -12.93
N PHE A 118 -6.16 12.97 -13.01
CA PHE A 118 -4.85 12.32 -12.98
C PHE A 118 -4.84 10.99 -13.73
N PHE A 119 -3.64 10.56 -14.11
CA PHE A 119 -3.41 9.20 -14.58
C PHE A 119 -2.76 8.36 -13.49
N MET A 120 -3.25 7.13 -13.34
CA MET A 120 -2.65 6.11 -12.51
C MET A 120 -2.03 5.04 -13.41
N MET A 121 -0.74 4.78 -13.23
CA MET A 121 -0.01 3.74 -13.93
C MET A 121 0.53 2.71 -12.94
N ILE A 122 0.17 1.44 -13.10
CA ILE A 122 0.82 0.33 -12.40
C ILE A 122 1.94 -0.20 -13.30
N LEU A 123 3.13 -0.34 -12.73
CA LEU A 123 4.34 -0.91 -13.32
C LEU A 123 4.65 -2.23 -12.62
N ASP A 124 4.90 -3.29 -13.38
CA ASP A 124 5.23 -4.62 -12.88
C ASP A 124 6.52 -5.12 -13.53
N LEU A 125 7.45 -5.65 -12.73
CA LEU A 125 8.72 -6.16 -13.22
C LEU A 125 8.56 -7.57 -13.81
N ASP A 126 8.69 -7.65 -15.13
CA ASP A 126 8.54 -8.90 -15.84
C ASP A 126 9.58 -9.94 -15.41
N GLY A 127 9.09 -11.07 -14.89
CA GLY A 127 9.94 -12.21 -14.55
C GLY A 127 10.75 -12.04 -13.27
N PHE A 128 10.39 -11.09 -12.39
CA PHE A 128 11.06 -10.89 -11.12
C PHE A 128 11.10 -12.16 -10.24
N SER A 129 10.03 -12.96 -10.24
CA SER A 129 10.02 -14.24 -9.53
C SER A 129 11.12 -15.21 -10.00
N SER A 130 11.51 -15.17 -11.28
CA SER A 130 12.63 -15.95 -11.81
C SER A 130 13.98 -15.45 -11.30
N ILE A 131 14.13 -14.14 -11.11
CA ILE A 131 15.33 -13.53 -10.50
C ILE A 131 15.48 -14.03 -9.06
N ASN A 132 14.40 -14.01 -8.27
CA ASN A 132 14.40 -14.53 -6.90
C ASN A 132 14.77 -16.01 -6.84
N LYS A 133 14.23 -16.82 -7.76
CA LYS A 133 14.55 -18.26 -7.84
C LYS A 133 15.99 -18.52 -8.26
N LEU A 134 16.54 -17.71 -9.17
CA LEU A 134 17.89 -17.90 -9.69
C LEU A 134 18.97 -17.45 -8.69
N TYR A 135 18.73 -16.37 -7.95
CA TYR A 135 19.77 -15.75 -7.13
C TYR A 135 19.50 -15.72 -5.63
N ASN A 136 18.24 -15.59 -5.20
CA ASN A 136 17.68 -15.39 -3.84
C ASN A 136 16.91 -14.06 -3.71
N HIS A 137 16.11 -13.95 -2.63
CA HIS A 137 15.31 -12.76 -2.34
C HIS A 137 16.14 -11.51 -2.08
N GLN A 138 17.29 -11.62 -1.40
CA GLN A 138 18.18 -10.48 -1.16
C GLN A 138 18.66 -9.84 -2.47
N PHE A 139 18.98 -10.64 -3.47
CA PHE A 139 19.34 -10.12 -4.79
C PHE A 139 18.14 -9.47 -5.48
N GLY A 140 16.94 -10.05 -5.34
CA GLY A 140 15.70 -9.43 -5.82
C GLY A 140 15.42 -8.08 -5.18
N ASP A 141 15.63 -7.97 -3.87
CA ASP A 141 15.51 -6.73 -3.11
C ASP A 141 16.42 -5.63 -3.69
N GLU A 142 17.68 -5.94 -3.95
CA GLU A 142 18.62 -5.00 -4.58
C GLU A 142 18.19 -4.63 -6.01
N VAL A 143 17.62 -5.57 -6.77
CA VAL A 143 17.03 -5.30 -8.09
C VAL A 143 15.85 -4.34 -7.98
N LEU A 144 14.95 -4.52 -7.00
CA LEU A 144 13.83 -3.61 -6.75
C LEU A 144 14.31 -2.20 -6.40
N ALA A 145 15.29 -2.10 -5.50
CA ALA A 145 15.89 -0.82 -5.12
C ALA A 145 16.53 -0.12 -6.34
N LYS A 146 17.23 -0.87 -7.19
CA LYS A 146 17.84 -0.31 -8.40
C LYS A 146 16.79 0.12 -9.43
N THR A 147 15.74 -0.66 -9.60
CA THR A 147 14.64 -0.32 -10.49
C THR A 147 13.92 0.94 -10.03
N ALA A 148 13.64 1.09 -8.73
CA ALA A 148 13.07 2.32 -8.17
C ALA A 148 13.92 3.56 -8.47
N GLN A 149 15.25 3.47 -8.33
CA GLN A 149 16.17 4.55 -8.71
C GLN A 149 16.10 4.91 -10.19
N ILE A 150 15.98 3.91 -11.07
CA ILE A 150 15.86 4.13 -12.51
C ILE A 150 14.54 4.83 -12.84
N ILE A 151 13.42 4.34 -12.32
CA ILE A 151 12.10 4.96 -12.52
C ILE A 151 12.15 6.43 -12.04
N GLN A 152 12.70 6.67 -10.85
CA GLN A 152 12.83 8.01 -10.28
C GLN A 152 13.68 8.96 -11.14
N SER A 153 14.73 8.44 -11.80
CA SER A 153 15.62 9.26 -12.64
C SER A 153 14.98 9.77 -13.93
N VAL A 154 13.91 9.10 -14.40
CA VAL A 154 13.18 9.47 -15.63
C VAL A 154 11.76 9.99 -15.33
N LEU A 155 11.41 10.11 -14.06
CA LEU A 155 10.10 10.51 -13.58
C LEU A 155 9.84 12.00 -13.93
N PRO A 156 8.72 12.34 -14.57
CA PRO A 156 8.32 13.74 -14.77
C PRO A 156 8.13 14.48 -13.44
N GLU A 157 8.33 15.80 -13.43
CA GLU A 157 8.18 16.64 -12.23
C GLU A 157 6.75 16.61 -11.65
N TYR A 158 5.75 16.44 -12.50
CA TYR A 158 4.34 16.34 -12.12
C TYR A 158 3.90 14.92 -11.73
N ALA A 159 4.84 13.97 -11.71
CA ALA A 159 4.57 12.58 -11.36
C ALA A 159 5.17 12.21 -10.01
N ARG A 160 4.57 11.22 -9.35
CA ARG A 160 5.04 10.69 -8.07
C ARG A 160 5.04 9.17 -8.08
N LEU A 161 6.13 8.60 -7.58
CA LEU A 161 6.37 7.16 -7.53
C LEU A 161 6.04 6.59 -6.16
N TYR A 162 5.38 5.44 -6.17
CA TYR A 162 5.01 4.65 -5.01
C TYR A 162 5.43 3.19 -5.21
N ARG A 163 5.86 2.54 -4.14
CA ARG A 163 6.00 1.09 -4.04
C ARG A 163 4.67 0.51 -3.57
N ASN A 164 4.07 -0.39 -4.36
CA ASN A 164 2.81 -1.04 -4.01
C ASN A 164 3.05 -2.29 -3.14
N ASP A 165 3.19 -3.46 -3.78
CA ASP A 165 3.49 -4.73 -3.12
C ASP A 165 4.29 -5.64 -4.06
N GLY A 166 5.04 -6.59 -3.52
CA GLY A 166 5.88 -7.52 -4.29
C GLY A 166 6.87 -6.81 -5.22
N ASP A 167 6.62 -6.88 -6.52
CA ASP A 167 7.39 -6.32 -7.62
C ASP A 167 6.68 -5.16 -8.35
N GLU A 168 5.58 -4.66 -7.81
CA GLU A 168 4.80 -3.58 -8.41
C GLU A 168 5.14 -2.15 -7.92
N PHE A 169 5.20 -1.20 -8.84
CA PHE A 169 5.28 0.22 -8.56
C PHE A 169 4.06 0.94 -9.13
N ILE A 170 3.67 2.04 -8.50
CA ILE A 170 2.56 2.88 -8.96
C ILE A 170 3.08 4.29 -9.21
N VAL A 171 2.74 4.83 -10.38
CA VAL A 171 3.03 6.21 -10.74
C VAL A 171 1.71 6.97 -10.83
N LEU A 172 1.59 8.04 -10.06
CA LEU A 172 0.51 9.02 -10.20
C LEU A 172 1.03 10.21 -11.02
N LEU A 173 0.46 10.45 -12.19
CA LEU A 173 0.80 11.59 -13.04
C LEU A 173 -0.31 12.65 -12.93
N ARG A 174 0.00 13.75 -12.23
CA ARG A 174 -0.94 14.85 -12.00
C ARG A 174 -0.86 15.84 -13.14
N SER A 175 -1.97 16.54 -13.41
CA SER A 175 -2.02 17.61 -14.43
C SER A 175 -1.62 17.20 -15.85
N CYS A 176 -1.50 15.90 -16.13
CA CYS A 176 -1.24 15.36 -17.46
C CYS A 176 -2.59 15.13 -18.15
N THR A 177 -2.75 15.66 -19.35
CA THR A 177 -3.95 15.47 -20.18
C THR A 177 -3.66 14.71 -21.47
N ASP A 178 -2.38 14.58 -21.85
CA ASP A 178 -1.97 13.91 -23.08
C ASP A 178 -1.41 12.50 -22.82
N SER A 179 -2.11 11.49 -23.35
CA SER A 179 -1.66 10.09 -23.35
C SER A 179 -0.30 9.89 -24.05
N ASN A 180 0.09 10.77 -24.98
CA ASN A 180 1.40 10.68 -25.64
C ASN A 180 2.55 11.02 -24.70
N GLU A 181 2.36 11.95 -23.76
CA GLU A 181 3.39 12.25 -22.74
C GLU A 181 3.64 11.03 -21.85
N ILE A 182 2.56 10.35 -21.47
CA ILE A 182 2.60 9.12 -20.67
C ILE A 182 3.30 8.00 -21.43
N ALA A 183 2.96 7.82 -22.71
CA ALA A 183 3.62 6.86 -23.58
C ALA A 183 5.11 7.19 -23.76
N GLY A 184 5.45 8.49 -23.88
CA GLY A 184 6.84 8.95 -23.96
C GLY A 184 7.63 8.71 -22.67
N PHE A 185 7.02 8.93 -21.51
CA PHE A 185 7.61 8.57 -20.21
C PHE A 185 7.88 7.07 -20.13
N TYR A 186 6.89 6.24 -20.44
CA TYR A 186 7.05 4.80 -20.43
C TYR A 186 8.11 4.33 -21.42
N HIS A 187 8.19 4.93 -22.62
CA HIS A 187 9.22 4.60 -23.60
C HIS A 187 10.64 4.87 -23.07
N ARG A 188 10.86 5.98 -22.35
CA ARG A 188 12.15 6.24 -21.68
C ARG A 188 12.45 5.17 -20.63
N LEU A 189 11.44 4.76 -19.85
CA LEU A 189 11.55 3.68 -18.87
C LEU A 189 11.99 2.36 -19.52
N GLN A 190 11.38 2.01 -20.66
CA GLN A 190 11.72 0.82 -21.43
C GLN A 190 13.14 0.85 -21.96
N GLN A 191 13.61 2.00 -22.43
CA GLN A 191 14.99 2.15 -22.92
C GLN A 191 15.98 1.96 -21.76
N GLU A 192 15.73 2.56 -20.61
CA GLU A 192 16.61 2.42 -19.44
C GLU A 192 16.64 0.98 -18.90
N LEU A 193 15.51 0.27 -18.87
CA LEU A 193 15.42 -1.08 -18.31
C LEU A 193 15.67 -2.20 -19.34
N GLY A 194 15.60 -1.90 -20.64
CA GLY A 194 15.63 -2.88 -21.72
C GLY A 194 16.97 -3.59 -21.91
N HIS A 195 18.05 -3.13 -21.28
CA HIS A 195 19.39 -3.68 -21.42
C HIS A 195 19.77 -4.63 -20.27
N GLN A 196 20.61 -5.63 -20.57
CA GLN A 196 21.17 -6.51 -19.54
C GLN A 196 22.04 -5.70 -18.57
N ARG A 197 21.84 -5.89 -17.27
CA ARG A 197 22.53 -5.17 -16.20
C ARG A 197 23.40 -6.10 -15.37
N ILE A 198 24.36 -5.52 -14.66
CA ILE A 198 25.25 -6.21 -13.73
C ILE A 198 25.03 -5.64 -12.34
N LEU A 199 24.78 -6.51 -11.37
CA LEU A 199 24.64 -6.17 -9.95
C LEU A 199 25.42 -7.21 -9.15
N ASN A 200 26.36 -6.77 -8.31
CA ASN A 200 27.26 -7.64 -7.54
C ASN A 200 27.95 -8.73 -8.39
N GLY A 201 28.37 -8.38 -9.60
CA GLY A 201 29.01 -9.30 -10.56
C GLY A 201 28.06 -10.29 -11.26
N LYS A 202 26.77 -10.29 -10.94
CA LYS A 202 25.74 -11.15 -11.55
C LYS A 202 25.00 -10.39 -12.65
N LYS A 203 24.78 -11.07 -13.78
CA LYS A 203 24.00 -10.53 -14.91
C LYS A 203 22.52 -10.78 -14.67
N TYR A 204 21.70 -9.77 -14.87
CA TYR A 204 20.25 -9.91 -14.86
C TYR A 204 19.63 -9.06 -15.97
N HIS A 205 18.43 -9.44 -16.39
CA HIS A 205 17.62 -8.72 -17.34
C HIS A 205 16.18 -8.78 -16.87
N CYS A 206 15.51 -7.63 -16.86
CA CYS A 206 14.13 -7.49 -16.43
C CYS A 206 13.52 -6.32 -17.20
N THR A 207 12.37 -6.54 -17.78
CA THR A 207 11.56 -5.50 -18.43
C THR A 207 10.43 -5.08 -17.50
N ILE A 208 9.68 -4.05 -17.88
CA ILE A 208 8.50 -3.64 -17.11
C ILE A 208 7.28 -3.64 -18.01
N SER A 209 6.21 -4.28 -17.55
CA SER A 209 4.88 -4.15 -18.12
C SER A 209 4.08 -3.10 -17.35
N ALA A 210 3.24 -2.35 -18.05
CA ALA A 210 2.47 -1.27 -17.46
C ALA A 210 1.00 -1.29 -17.88
N GLY A 211 0.13 -1.02 -16.92
CA GLY A 211 -1.28 -0.66 -17.13
C GLY A 211 -1.47 0.80 -16.77
N CYS A 212 -2.31 1.54 -17.49
CA CYS A 212 -2.60 2.94 -17.18
C CYS A 212 -4.09 3.26 -17.36
N ALA A 213 -4.67 4.04 -16.45
CA ALA A 213 -6.04 4.53 -16.56
C ALA A 213 -6.13 5.98 -16.04
N CYS A 214 -7.15 6.70 -16.50
CA CYS A 214 -7.38 8.10 -16.17
C CYS A 214 -8.57 8.27 -15.22
N PHE A 215 -8.40 9.03 -14.15
CA PHE A 215 -9.52 9.45 -13.31
C PHE A 215 -9.99 10.87 -13.70
N PRO A 216 -11.31 11.14 -13.77
CA PRO A 216 -12.44 10.24 -13.48
C PRO A 216 -12.93 9.41 -14.69
N LYS A 217 -12.30 9.54 -15.87
CA LYS A 217 -12.78 8.94 -17.12
C LYS A 217 -12.96 7.42 -17.06
N ASP A 218 -12.01 6.73 -16.44
CA ASP A 218 -11.85 5.28 -16.44
C ASP A 218 -12.15 4.68 -15.05
N GLY A 219 -12.79 5.42 -14.15
CA GLY A 219 -13.21 4.95 -12.82
C GLY A 219 -13.79 6.08 -11.98
N ASP A 220 -14.86 5.79 -11.25
CA ASP A 220 -15.61 6.76 -10.43
C ASP A 220 -15.07 6.84 -8.99
N ASP A 221 -14.31 5.85 -8.56
CA ASP A 221 -13.70 5.77 -7.24
C ASP A 221 -12.32 5.08 -7.30
N MET A 222 -11.60 5.09 -6.17
CA MET A 222 -10.27 4.47 -6.07
C MET A 222 -10.29 2.98 -6.42
N MET A 223 -11.35 2.26 -6.03
CA MET A 223 -11.45 0.81 -6.19
C MET A 223 -11.64 0.43 -7.65
N SER A 224 -12.58 1.08 -8.33
CA SER A 224 -12.87 0.91 -9.76
C SER A 224 -11.69 1.34 -10.62
N LEU A 225 -11.04 2.47 -10.30
CA LEU A 225 -9.83 2.91 -11.01
C LEU A 225 -8.71 1.88 -10.88
N THR A 226 -8.38 1.45 -9.66
CA THR A 226 -7.30 0.46 -9.42
C THR A 226 -7.58 -0.84 -10.15
N LYS A 227 -8.83 -1.32 -10.11
CA LYS A 227 -9.28 -2.51 -10.83
C LYS A 227 -9.10 -2.37 -12.35
N ASN A 228 -9.46 -1.23 -12.92
CA ASN A 228 -9.37 -0.97 -14.35
C ASN A 228 -7.91 -0.82 -14.82
N VAL A 229 -7.04 -0.18 -14.04
CA VAL A 229 -5.59 -0.17 -14.30
C VAL A 229 -5.03 -1.60 -14.28
N GLY A 230 -5.50 -2.43 -13.34
CA GLY A 230 -5.13 -3.86 -13.26
C GLY A 230 -5.48 -4.64 -14.52
N TYR A 231 -6.68 -4.44 -15.09
CA TYR A 231 -7.03 -5.05 -16.38
C TYR A 231 -6.10 -4.65 -17.52
N ALA A 232 -5.72 -3.37 -17.57
CA ALA A 232 -4.76 -2.90 -18.57
C ALA A 232 -3.36 -3.52 -18.37
N LEU A 233 -2.92 -3.70 -17.12
CA LEU A 233 -1.66 -4.36 -16.80
C LEU A 233 -1.66 -5.84 -17.23
N GLU A 234 -2.71 -6.58 -16.92
CA GLU A 234 -2.84 -7.98 -17.34
C GLU A 234 -2.90 -8.10 -18.86
N ALA A 235 -3.58 -7.19 -19.54
CA ALA A 235 -3.54 -7.11 -21.01
C ALA A 235 -2.11 -6.89 -21.52
N SER A 236 -1.30 -6.05 -20.86
CA SER A 236 0.12 -5.88 -21.21
C SER A 236 0.92 -7.17 -21.04
N LYS A 237 0.69 -7.91 -19.95
CA LYS A 237 1.38 -9.18 -19.66
C LYS A 237 0.98 -10.27 -20.66
N ARG A 238 -0.32 -10.44 -20.92
CA ARG A 238 -0.87 -11.43 -21.88
C ARG A 238 -0.39 -11.17 -23.31
N ASN A 239 -0.27 -9.90 -23.71
CA ASN A 239 0.10 -9.55 -25.08
C ASN A 239 1.61 -9.59 -25.37
N GLY A 240 2.43 -10.13 -24.47
CA GLY A 240 3.86 -10.33 -24.72
C GLY A 240 4.79 -9.47 -23.88
N LYS A 241 4.28 -8.89 -22.78
CA LYS A 241 5.05 -8.15 -21.77
C LYS A 241 5.77 -6.93 -22.34
N ASN A 242 6.59 -6.27 -21.51
CA ASN A 242 7.41 -5.11 -21.89
C ASN A 242 6.62 -4.10 -22.75
N ARG A 243 5.44 -3.72 -22.27
CA ARG A 243 4.57 -2.74 -22.93
C ARG A 243 3.69 -2.00 -21.94
N LEU A 244 3.23 -0.84 -22.38
CA LEU A 244 2.18 -0.06 -21.75
C LEU A 244 0.87 -0.30 -22.50
N THR A 245 -0.19 -0.56 -21.74
CA THR A 245 -1.56 -0.60 -22.24
C THR A 245 -2.39 0.41 -21.47
N PHE A 246 -3.12 1.25 -22.19
CA PHE A 246 -4.13 2.12 -21.60
C PHE A 246 -5.42 1.33 -21.43
N TYR A 247 -6.10 1.53 -20.31
CA TYR A 247 -7.38 0.89 -20.07
C TYR A 247 -8.40 1.30 -21.14
N GLU A 248 -9.11 0.29 -21.61
CA GLU A 248 -10.30 0.46 -22.43
C GLU A 248 -11.41 -0.39 -21.83
N LYS A 249 -12.66 0.11 -21.86
CA LYS A 249 -13.82 -0.56 -21.27
C LYS A 249 -13.99 -2.03 -21.74
N LYS A 250 -13.63 -2.34 -22.99
CA LYS A 250 -13.66 -3.71 -23.53
C LYS A 250 -12.81 -4.71 -22.73
N MET A 251 -11.76 -4.25 -22.04
CA MET A 251 -10.86 -5.11 -21.26
C MET A 251 -11.56 -5.68 -20.03
N SER A 252 -12.33 -4.86 -19.30
CA SER A 252 -13.10 -5.33 -18.16
C SER A 252 -14.26 -6.24 -18.59
N GLU A 253 -14.90 -5.93 -19.72
CA GLU A 253 -15.95 -6.78 -20.32
C GLU A 253 -15.39 -8.16 -20.71
N THR A 254 -14.20 -8.22 -21.30
CA THR A 254 -13.54 -9.48 -21.68
C THR A 254 -13.20 -10.33 -20.46
N GLU A 255 -12.62 -9.72 -19.41
CA GLU A 255 -12.26 -10.46 -18.20
C GLU A 255 -13.48 -10.99 -17.44
N LEU A 256 -14.58 -10.22 -17.41
CA LEU A 256 -15.85 -10.68 -16.82
C LEU A 256 -16.45 -11.86 -17.58
N GLN A 257 -16.37 -11.87 -18.92
CA GLN A 257 -16.81 -12.99 -19.74
C GLN A 257 -15.96 -14.26 -19.52
N GLU A 258 -14.64 -14.10 -19.39
CA GLU A 258 -13.74 -15.21 -19.07
C GLU A 258 -14.07 -15.83 -17.69
N LEU A 259 -14.32 -14.99 -16.68
CA LEU A 259 -14.69 -15.46 -15.34
C LEU A 259 -16.04 -16.17 -15.32
N ASP A 260 -17.06 -15.61 -15.98
CA ASP A 260 -18.39 -16.24 -16.07
C ASP A 260 -18.31 -17.62 -16.76
N MET A 261 -17.55 -17.73 -17.84
CA MET A 261 -17.31 -19.00 -18.53
C MET A 261 -16.59 -20.02 -17.63
N LEU A 262 -15.59 -19.60 -16.84
CA LEU A 262 -14.90 -20.48 -15.89
C LEU A 262 -15.83 -20.97 -14.77
N GLU A 263 -16.72 -20.11 -14.26
CA GLU A 263 -17.71 -20.53 -13.28
C GLU A 263 -18.69 -21.55 -13.87
N GLN A 264 -19.20 -21.32 -15.08
CA GLN A 264 -20.10 -22.25 -15.76
C GLN A 264 -19.44 -23.62 -15.98
N LEU A 265 -18.14 -23.66 -16.33
CA LEU A 265 -17.37 -24.91 -16.42
C LEU A 265 -17.23 -25.61 -15.07
N ARG A 266 -17.05 -24.86 -13.97
CA ARG A 266 -16.96 -25.41 -12.61
C ARG A 266 -18.28 -26.00 -12.12
N TYR A 267 -19.42 -25.45 -12.53
CA TYR A 267 -20.75 -25.98 -12.20
C TYR A 267 -21.22 -27.13 -13.12
N SER A 268 -20.49 -27.39 -14.20
CA SER A 268 -20.79 -28.46 -15.17
C SER A 268 -19.96 -29.74 -14.95
N MET A 269 -19.06 -29.74 -13.96
CA MET A 269 -18.34 -30.92 -13.44
C MET A 269 -18.97 -31.41 -12.14
#